data_AF-A0A1B7X2M1-F1
#
_entry.id   AF-A0A1B7X2M1-F1
#
_cell.length_a   1.000
_cell.length_b   1.000
_cell.length_c   1.000
_cell.angle_alpha   90.00
_cell.angle_beta   90.00
_cell.angle_gamma   90.00
#
_symmetry.space_group_name_H-M   'P 1'
#
loop_
_entity.id
_entity.type
_entity.pdbx_description
1 polymer ?
#
loop_
_entity_poly.entity_id
_entity_poly.type
_entity_poly.pdbx_seq_one_letter_code
_entity_poly.pdbx_strand_id
1 'polypeptide(L)'
;MMNLTQQKNSVSLQNLYDFKCKENGSPHFWTPQELDAHEYTFGGDFGISETISRVLSLADVLEVEVGAYIGEFIRKLDEKTTDGIVGKLLKAFIKDEAVHAHQIKYALQTYPVSDWHRNEAALINEEWKSAGGHPLQKSSTLEVGVFLGCSLPILLRLGGHSLLWVSEMIAKDEFLHVAGGRGILNKLNYGAVDNLIRLQRKTVAYITEKLNIPSQHFGFEVNTDWFLQQSNELIVSGSSAPLTRWTDISIYRAKFENSNKFMY
;
A
#
# COMPACT_ATOMS: atom_id res chain seq x y z
N MET A 1 25.75 12.34 34.28
CA MET A 1 24.73 11.43 33.72
C MET A 1 23.55 12.27 33.26
N MET A 2 23.45 12.56 31.96
CA MET A 2 22.29 13.27 31.40
C MET A 2 21.17 12.26 31.20
N ASN A 3 20.09 12.40 31.97
CA ASN A 3 18.86 11.69 31.79
C ASN A 3 18.12 12.34 30.60
N LEU A 4 18.35 11.83 29.39
CA LEU A 4 17.53 12.14 28.23
C LEU A 4 16.27 11.28 28.33
N THR A 5 15.26 11.79 29.02
CA THR A 5 13.88 11.35 28.84
C THR A 5 13.53 11.61 27.38
N GLN A 6 13.65 10.60 26.52
CA GLN A 6 13.04 10.60 25.20
C GLN A 6 11.53 10.76 25.39
N GLN A 7 11.06 11.98 25.23
CA GLN A 7 9.65 12.28 25.08
C GLN A 7 9.20 11.55 23.80
N LYS A 8 8.49 10.43 23.98
CA LYS A 8 7.96 9.60 22.90
C LYS A 8 6.94 10.43 22.11
N ASN A 9 7.35 11.00 20.99
CA ASN A 9 6.46 11.71 20.08
C ASN A 9 5.61 10.68 19.31
N SER A 10 4.52 10.20 19.92
CA SER A 10 3.50 9.43 19.19
C SER A 10 2.75 10.37 18.25
N VAL A 11 2.77 10.13 16.94
CA VAL A 11 2.00 10.89 15.97
C VAL A 11 0.51 10.72 16.28
N SER A 12 -0.21 11.82 16.51
CA SER A 12 -1.65 11.78 16.79
C SER A 12 -2.47 11.68 15.50
N LEU A 13 -3.72 11.19 15.56
CA LEU A 13 -4.63 11.20 14.41
C LEU A 13 -4.91 12.62 13.90
N GLN A 14 -4.86 13.62 14.79
CA GLN A 14 -4.97 15.03 14.41
C GLN A 14 -3.76 15.44 13.56
N ASN A 15 -2.55 15.08 13.97
CA ASN A 15 -1.33 15.40 13.22
C ASN A 15 -1.35 14.76 11.82
N LEU A 16 -1.87 13.53 11.69
CA LEU A 16 -2.02 12.86 10.39
C LEU A 16 -3.02 13.60 9.50
N TYR A 17 -4.17 14.00 10.05
CA TYR A 17 -5.16 14.76 9.30
C TYR A 17 -4.65 16.14 8.89
N ASP A 18 -3.95 16.84 9.79
CA ASP A 18 -3.35 18.15 9.51
C ASP A 18 -2.28 18.04 8.42
N PHE A 19 -1.48 16.97 8.43
CA PHE A 19 -0.52 16.68 7.36
C PHE A 19 -1.20 16.49 6.00
N LYS A 20 -2.39 15.89 5.96
CA LYS A 20 -3.18 15.75 4.73
C LYS A 20 -3.78 17.07 4.26
N CYS A 21 -3.93 18.05 5.15
CA CYS A 21 -4.58 19.32 4.85
C CYS A 21 -3.63 20.37 4.26
N LYS A 22 -4.18 21.27 3.43
CA LYS A 22 -3.52 22.54 3.08
C LYS A 22 -3.65 23.55 4.22
N GLU A 23 -3.05 24.72 4.04
CA GLU A 23 -3.16 25.87 4.96
C GLU A 23 -4.60 26.28 5.28
N ASN A 24 -5.55 26.02 4.37
CA ASN A 24 -6.97 26.30 4.57
C ASN A 24 -7.72 25.24 5.40
N GLY A 25 -7.01 24.23 5.92
CA GLY A 25 -7.59 23.15 6.73
C GLY A 25 -8.40 22.11 5.96
N SER A 26 -8.36 22.14 4.61
CA SER A 26 -9.01 21.13 3.76
C SER A 26 -8.00 20.10 3.26
N PRO A 27 -8.35 18.80 3.21
CA PRO A 27 -7.52 17.75 2.64
C PRO A 27 -7.08 18.06 1.20
N HIS A 28 -5.82 17.82 0.89
CA HIS A 28 -5.28 17.91 -0.46
C HIS A 28 -5.23 16.54 -1.12
N PHE A 29 -5.74 16.49 -2.34
CA PHE A 29 -5.64 15.35 -3.26
C PHE A 29 -4.78 15.76 -4.45
N TRP A 30 -3.86 14.89 -4.86
CA TRP A 30 -3.13 15.07 -6.12
C TRP A 30 -4.07 14.77 -7.30
N THR A 31 -3.67 15.23 -8.48
CA THR A 31 -4.48 15.08 -9.70
C THR A 31 -3.93 13.93 -10.53
N PRO A 32 -4.73 12.89 -10.83
CA PRO A 32 -4.33 11.82 -11.74
C PRO A 32 -3.94 12.37 -13.11
N GLN A 33 -2.90 11.79 -13.71
CA GLN A 33 -2.36 12.22 -15.00
C GLN A 33 -2.22 11.03 -15.95
N GLU A 34 -2.46 11.28 -17.23
CA GLU A 34 -2.11 10.36 -18.31
C GLU A 34 -0.60 10.11 -18.31
N LEU A 35 -0.19 8.91 -18.74
CA LEU A 35 1.20 8.47 -18.70
C LEU A 35 1.75 8.21 -20.09
N ASP A 36 2.99 8.63 -20.32
CA ASP A 36 3.77 8.16 -21.45
C ASP A 36 4.34 6.76 -21.16
N ALA A 37 4.32 5.89 -22.17
CA ALA A 37 4.91 4.56 -22.07
C ALA A 37 6.43 4.66 -21.99
N HIS A 38 6.99 4.06 -20.95
CA HIS A 38 8.42 3.90 -20.75
C HIS A 38 8.78 2.42 -20.66
N GLU A 39 9.98 2.07 -21.11
CA GLU A 39 10.53 0.73 -20.92
C GLU A 39 10.67 0.38 -19.44
N TYR A 40 10.48 -0.89 -19.12
CA TYR A 40 10.72 -1.41 -17.78
C TYR A 40 12.20 -1.30 -17.42
N THR A 41 12.46 -1.10 -16.14
CA THR A 41 13.81 -0.91 -15.61
C THR A 41 14.50 -2.26 -15.58
N PHE A 42 15.03 -2.76 -16.71
CA PHE A 42 16.08 -3.80 -16.92
C PHE A 42 15.99 -4.32 -18.37
N GLY A 43 17.14 -4.65 -18.98
CA GLY A 43 17.18 -5.20 -20.35
C GLY A 43 16.82 -6.70 -20.48
N GLY A 44 16.57 -7.40 -19.38
CA GLY A 44 16.12 -8.80 -19.35
C GLY A 44 14.73 -8.91 -18.73
N ASP A 45 13.84 -9.69 -19.36
CA ASP A 45 12.49 -9.94 -18.84
C ASP A 45 12.53 -11.07 -17.81
N PHE A 46 12.98 -10.77 -16.60
CA PHE A 46 13.04 -11.67 -15.44
C PHE A 46 11.65 -11.95 -14.83
N GLY A 47 10.64 -12.11 -15.70
CA GLY A 47 9.22 -12.12 -15.35
C GLY A 47 8.67 -10.75 -14.96
N ILE A 48 9.37 -9.66 -15.30
CA ILE A 48 9.00 -8.30 -14.91
C ILE A 48 7.69 -7.88 -15.57
N SER A 49 7.56 -8.13 -16.88
CA SER A 49 6.38 -7.72 -17.65
C SER A 49 5.09 -8.38 -17.15
N GLU A 50 5.17 -9.68 -16.87
CA GLU A 50 4.09 -10.46 -16.25
C GLU A 50 3.77 -9.92 -14.85
N THR A 51 4.80 -9.69 -14.02
CA THR A 51 4.63 -9.17 -12.65
C THR A 51 3.93 -7.81 -12.65
N ILE A 52 4.33 -6.89 -13.53
CA ILE A 52 3.68 -5.58 -13.66
C ILE A 52 2.24 -5.71 -14.13
N SER A 53 1.95 -6.61 -15.08
CA SER A 53 0.58 -6.87 -15.53
C SER A 53 -0.30 -7.37 -14.38
N ARG A 54 0.21 -8.28 -13.55
CA ARG A 54 -0.47 -8.76 -12.34
C ARG A 54 -0.70 -7.64 -11.33
N VAL A 55 0.31 -6.80 -11.07
CA VAL A 55 0.17 -5.64 -10.18
C VAL A 55 -0.93 -4.69 -10.67
N LEU A 56 -0.87 -4.25 -11.94
CA LEU A 56 -1.84 -3.29 -12.47
C LEU A 56 -3.26 -3.85 -12.52
N SER A 57 -3.42 -5.13 -12.91
CA SER A 57 -4.74 -5.78 -12.90
C SER A 57 -5.36 -5.90 -11.51
N LEU A 58 -4.54 -6.17 -10.47
CA LEU A 58 -5.00 -6.21 -9.09
C LEU A 58 -5.28 -4.81 -8.53
N ALA A 59 -4.44 -3.83 -8.81
CA ALA A 59 -4.66 -2.45 -8.36
C ALA A 59 -5.99 -1.90 -8.91
N ASP A 60 -6.36 -2.21 -10.16
CA ASP A 60 -7.62 -1.78 -10.80
C ASP A 60 -8.87 -2.13 -9.98
N VAL A 61 -8.83 -3.28 -9.29
CA VAL A 61 -9.96 -3.80 -8.51
C VAL A 61 -9.79 -3.55 -7.00
N LEU A 62 -8.59 -3.70 -6.45
CA LEU A 62 -8.37 -3.65 -5.01
C LEU A 62 -8.38 -2.23 -4.43
N GLU A 63 -7.92 -1.21 -5.17
CA GLU A 63 -7.98 0.20 -4.73
C GLU A 63 -9.44 0.60 -4.41
N VAL A 64 -10.39 0.14 -5.25
CA VAL A 64 -11.82 0.39 -5.04
C VAL A 64 -12.34 -0.33 -3.78
N GLU A 65 -11.92 -1.57 -3.55
CA GLU A 65 -12.36 -2.32 -2.37
C GLU A 65 -11.78 -1.77 -1.06
N VAL A 66 -10.55 -1.25 -1.05
CA VAL A 66 -9.97 -0.58 0.12
C VAL A 66 -10.89 0.57 0.57
N GLY A 67 -11.29 1.43 -0.38
CA GLY A 67 -12.24 2.50 -0.11
C GLY A 67 -13.61 2.00 0.35
N ALA A 68 -14.09 0.88 -0.21
CA ALA A 68 -15.34 0.26 0.19
C ALA A 68 -15.31 -0.27 1.64
N TYR A 69 -14.22 -0.92 2.05
CA TYR A 69 -14.03 -1.40 3.42
C TYR A 69 -13.98 -0.26 4.43
N ILE A 70 -13.28 0.83 4.10
CA ILE A 70 -13.25 2.03 4.95
C ILE A 70 -14.66 2.63 5.06
N GLY A 71 -15.38 2.72 3.95
CA GLY A 71 -16.77 3.20 3.94
C GLY A 71 -17.72 2.31 4.76
N GLU A 72 -17.53 0.99 4.73
CA GLU A 72 -18.27 0.05 5.58
C GLU A 72 -18.01 0.30 7.06
N PHE A 73 -16.76 0.52 7.44
CA PHE A 73 -16.41 0.84 8.81
C PHE A 73 -17.05 2.16 9.27
N ILE A 74 -16.97 3.22 8.45
CA ILE A 74 -17.60 4.52 8.77
C ILE A 74 -19.09 4.38 9.05
N ARG A 75 -19.82 3.59 8.25
CA ARG A 75 -21.27 3.37 8.45
C ARG A 75 -21.64 2.73 9.79
N LYS A 76 -20.67 2.11 10.48
CA LYS A 76 -20.85 1.47 11.80
C LYS A 76 -20.45 2.39 12.96
N LEU A 77 -19.87 3.56 12.68
CA LEU A 77 -19.47 4.53 13.71
C LEU A 77 -20.68 5.29 14.24
N ASP A 78 -20.62 5.71 15.50
CA ASP A 78 -21.57 6.70 16.02
C ASP A 78 -21.35 8.08 15.37
N GLU A 79 -22.36 8.94 15.45
CA GLU A 79 -22.37 10.27 14.82
C GLU A 79 -21.21 11.15 15.31
N LYS A 80 -20.92 11.13 16.62
CA LYS A 80 -19.83 11.92 17.20
C LYS A 80 -18.47 11.47 16.68
N THR A 81 -18.24 10.17 16.52
CA THR A 81 -16.99 9.64 15.95
C THR A 81 -16.89 9.92 14.45
N THR A 82 -18.02 9.88 13.74
CA THR A 82 -18.14 10.17 12.30
C THR A 82 -17.85 11.64 11.94
N ASP A 83 -18.22 12.56 12.83
CA ASP A 83 -17.97 14.00 12.69
C ASP A 83 -16.64 14.44 13.31
N GLY A 84 -16.09 13.59 14.18
CA GLY A 84 -14.78 13.76 14.80
C GLY A 84 -13.61 13.48 13.85
N ILE A 85 -12.41 13.51 14.44
CA ILE A 85 -11.15 13.37 13.68
C ILE A 85 -11.02 12.02 12.97
N VAL A 86 -11.55 10.95 13.55
CA VAL A 86 -11.55 9.60 12.96
C VAL A 86 -12.35 9.60 11.65
N GLY A 87 -13.60 10.06 11.70
CA GLY A 87 -14.43 10.11 10.50
C GLY A 87 -13.88 11.05 9.43
N LYS A 88 -13.34 12.21 9.80
CA LYS A 88 -12.69 13.14 8.85
C LYS A 88 -11.49 12.52 8.15
N LEU A 89 -10.63 11.84 8.89
CA LEU A 89 -9.45 11.17 8.34
C LEU A 89 -9.84 10.02 7.39
N LEU A 90 -10.75 9.14 7.80
CA LEU A 90 -11.20 8.03 6.97
C LEU A 90 -11.94 8.48 5.71
N LYS A 91 -12.71 9.57 5.78
CA LYS A 91 -13.34 10.20 4.60
C LYS A 91 -12.29 10.78 3.63
N ALA A 92 -11.14 11.21 4.12
CA ALA A 92 -10.03 11.63 3.27
C ALA A 92 -9.40 10.42 2.57
N PHE A 93 -9.15 9.33 3.29
CA PHE A 93 -8.59 8.10 2.70
C PHE A 93 -9.48 7.56 1.57
N ILE A 94 -10.80 7.49 1.75
CA ILE A 94 -11.74 7.09 0.67
C ILE A 94 -11.57 7.93 -0.61
N LYS A 95 -11.26 9.22 -0.45
CA LYS A 95 -11.03 10.11 -1.61
C LYS A 95 -9.67 9.85 -2.25
N ASP A 96 -8.65 9.50 -1.47
CA ASP A 96 -7.36 9.06 -1.98
C ASP A 96 -7.52 7.78 -2.81
N GLU A 97 -8.27 6.78 -2.32
CA GLU A 97 -8.54 5.55 -3.08
C GLU A 97 -9.22 5.82 -4.45
N ALA A 98 -10.10 6.82 -4.50
CA ALA A 98 -10.73 7.22 -5.76
C ALA A 98 -9.72 7.86 -6.74
N VAL A 99 -8.75 8.62 -6.22
CA VAL A 99 -7.65 9.20 -6.99
C VAL A 99 -6.70 8.11 -7.47
N HIS A 100 -6.36 7.14 -6.62
CA HIS A 100 -5.53 5.99 -6.96
C HIS A 100 -6.17 5.17 -8.08
N ALA A 101 -7.44 4.77 -7.91
CA ALA A 101 -8.18 4.01 -8.92
C ALA A 101 -8.26 4.74 -10.26
N HIS A 102 -8.38 6.07 -10.27
CA HIS A 102 -8.31 6.85 -11.52
C HIS A 102 -6.90 6.77 -12.13
N GLN A 103 -5.84 6.99 -11.34
CA GLN A 103 -4.48 6.90 -11.85
C GLN A 103 -4.13 5.52 -12.39
N ILE A 104 -4.61 4.44 -11.76
CA ILE A 104 -4.42 3.08 -12.25
C ILE A 104 -5.13 2.87 -13.59
N LYS A 105 -6.29 3.49 -13.83
CA LYS A 105 -6.92 3.47 -15.16
C LYS A 105 -6.05 4.13 -16.23
N TYR A 106 -5.39 5.25 -15.93
CA TYR A 106 -4.40 5.83 -16.85
C TYR A 106 -3.22 4.89 -17.07
N ALA A 107 -2.71 4.26 -16.02
CA ALA A 107 -1.65 3.26 -16.17
C ALA A 107 -2.06 2.08 -17.05
N LEU A 108 -3.29 1.60 -16.94
CA LEU A 108 -3.84 0.52 -17.77
C LEU A 108 -4.08 0.90 -19.24
N GLN A 109 -4.31 2.18 -19.52
CA GLN A 109 -4.39 2.67 -20.90
C GLN A 109 -3.01 2.66 -21.56
N THR A 110 -1.97 3.03 -20.81
CA THR A 110 -0.58 3.04 -21.28
C THR A 110 0.04 1.63 -21.29
N TYR A 111 -0.27 0.80 -20.31
CA TYR A 111 0.23 -0.55 -20.10
C TYR A 111 -0.94 -1.54 -20.06
N PRO A 112 -1.48 -1.93 -21.24
CA PRO A 112 -2.65 -2.79 -21.30
C PRO A 112 -2.35 -4.19 -20.77
N VAL A 113 -3.26 -4.69 -19.94
CA VAL A 113 -3.22 -6.06 -19.40
C VAL A 113 -4.22 -6.94 -20.14
N SER A 114 -3.87 -8.21 -20.33
CA SER A 114 -4.73 -9.20 -20.98
C SER A 114 -5.99 -9.51 -20.17
N ASP A 115 -7.03 -10.04 -20.81
CA ASP A 115 -8.24 -10.51 -20.13
C ASP A 115 -7.97 -11.62 -19.11
N TRP A 116 -6.97 -12.47 -19.34
CA TRP A 116 -6.57 -13.51 -18.38
C TRP A 116 -6.19 -12.89 -17.03
N HIS A 117 -5.29 -11.90 -17.03
CA HIS A 117 -4.90 -11.14 -15.84
C HIS A 117 -6.09 -10.45 -15.16
N ARG A 118 -7.02 -9.87 -15.94
CA ARG A 118 -8.23 -9.23 -15.39
C ARG A 118 -9.15 -10.23 -14.70
N ASN A 119 -9.32 -11.42 -15.28
CA ASN A 119 -10.14 -12.47 -14.70
C ASN A 119 -9.53 -13.00 -13.39
N GLU A 120 -8.23 -13.26 -13.35
CA GLU A 120 -7.54 -13.67 -12.13
C GLU A 120 -7.62 -12.59 -11.03
N ALA A 121 -7.44 -11.32 -11.40
CA ALA A 121 -7.61 -10.21 -10.47
C ALA A 121 -9.04 -10.14 -9.90
N ALA A 122 -10.07 -10.37 -10.73
CA ALA A 122 -11.46 -10.42 -10.27
C ALA A 122 -11.72 -11.60 -9.31
N LEU A 123 -11.13 -12.77 -9.54
CA LEU A 123 -11.24 -13.91 -8.62
C LEU A 123 -10.59 -13.61 -7.26
N ILE A 124 -9.38 -13.05 -7.27
CA ILE A 124 -8.69 -12.62 -6.04
C ILE A 124 -9.51 -11.54 -5.32
N ASN A 125 -10.13 -10.63 -6.05
CA ASN A 125 -10.99 -9.60 -5.49
C ASN A 125 -12.19 -10.21 -4.73
N GLU A 126 -12.86 -11.20 -5.32
CA GLU A 126 -13.97 -11.89 -4.67
C GLU A 126 -13.52 -12.69 -3.42
N GLU A 127 -12.29 -13.23 -3.40
CA GLU A 127 -11.72 -13.81 -2.18
C GLU A 127 -11.57 -12.77 -1.06
N TRP A 128 -11.10 -11.55 -1.38
CA TRP A 128 -10.98 -10.45 -0.42
C TRP A 128 -12.32 -9.97 0.14
N LYS A 129 -13.32 -9.84 -0.75
CA LYS A 129 -14.68 -9.45 -0.36
C LYS A 129 -15.30 -10.49 0.56
N SER A 130 -15.12 -11.77 0.23
CA SER A 130 -15.65 -12.91 1.01
C SER A 130 -14.86 -13.21 2.28
N ALA A 131 -13.64 -12.69 2.43
CA ALA A 131 -12.83 -12.93 3.62
C ALA A 131 -13.53 -12.40 4.89
N GLY A 132 -13.50 -13.15 5.99
CA GLY A 132 -13.88 -12.62 7.29
C GLY A 132 -12.88 -11.59 7.82
N GLY A 133 -13.28 -10.77 8.78
CA GLY A 133 -12.42 -9.78 9.44
C GLY A 133 -13.07 -8.41 9.54
N HIS A 134 -12.56 -7.56 10.43
CA HIS A 134 -13.02 -6.18 10.54
C HIS A 134 -12.68 -5.43 9.24
N PRO A 135 -13.56 -4.57 8.69
CA PRO A 135 -13.31 -3.91 7.40
C PRO A 135 -11.99 -3.11 7.40
N LEU A 136 -11.70 -2.37 8.47
CA LEU A 136 -10.44 -1.64 8.60
C LEU A 136 -9.20 -2.56 8.75
N GLN A 137 -9.36 -3.81 9.22
CA GLN A 137 -8.27 -4.79 9.19
C GLN A 137 -8.01 -5.28 7.77
N LYS A 138 -9.06 -5.45 6.95
CA LYS A 138 -8.92 -5.81 5.53
C LYS A 138 -8.16 -4.73 4.77
N SER A 139 -8.60 -3.47 4.87
CA SER A 139 -7.91 -2.35 4.22
C SER A 139 -6.45 -2.28 4.69
N SER A 140 -6.22 -2.26 6.01
CA SER A 140 -4.86 -2.17 6.55
C SER A 140 -3.96 -3.34 6.14
N THR A 141 -4.52 -4.54 5.94
CA THR A 141 -3.74 -5.69 5.47
C THR A 141 -3.36 -5.55 3.99
N LEU A 142 -4.27 -5.05 3.15
CA LEU A 142 -4.01 -4.77 1.74
C LEU A 142 -2.95 -3.68 1.58
N GLU A 143 -3.16 -2.53 2.20
CA GLU A 143 -2.29 -1.35 2.13
C GLU A 143 -0.86 -1.69 2.58
N VAL A 144 -0.71 -2.37 3.72
CA VAL A 144 0.62 -2.73 4.25
C VAL A 144 1.24 -3.89 3.48
N GLY A 145 0.51 -5.00 3.39
CA GLY A 145 1.08 -6.27 2.97
C GLY A 145 1.17 -6.40 1.45
N VAL A 146 0.15 -5.94 0.73
CA VAL A 146 0.07 -6.10 -0.73
C VAL A 146 0.59 -4.86 -1.44
N PHE A 147 0.20 -3.65 -1.02
CA PHE A 147 0.59 -2.41 -1.71
C PHE A 147 2.01 -1.99 -1.32
N LEU A 148 2.23 -1.57 -0.07
CA LEU A 148 3.55 -1.15 0.41
C LEU A 148 4.57 -2.28 0.48
N GLY A 149 4.12 -3.51 0.74
CA GLY A 149 5.00 -4.68 0.87
C GLY A 149 5.36 -5.38 -0.42
N CYS A 150 4.71 -5.05 -1.54
CA CYS A 150 4.93 -5.76 -2.80
C CYS A 150 4.69 -4.89 -4.03
N SER A 151 3.43 -4.52 -4.29
CA SER A 151 2.99 -3.91 -5.56
C SER A 151 3.68 -2.59 -5.87
N LEU A 152 3.67 -1.65 -4.91
CA LEU A 152 4.28 -0.33 -5.10
C LEU A 152 5.81 -0.43 -5.22
N PRO A 153 6.54 -1.14 -4.34
CA PRO A 153 7.97 -1.40 -4.54
C PRO A 153 8.32 -1.97 -5.93
N ILE A 154 7.50 -2.87 -6.47
CA ILE A 154 7.68 -3.43 -7.82
C ILE A 154 7.55 -2.35 -8.89
N LEU A 155 6.46 -1.57 -8.86
CA LEU A 155 6.27 -0.47 -9.82
C LEU A 155 7.40 0.55 -9.73
N LEU A 156 7.82 0.90 -8.50
CA LEU A 156 8.92 1.82 -8.23
C LEU A 156 10.24 1.36 -8.87
N ARG A 157 10.60 0.08 -8.73
CA ARG A 157 11.92 -0.41 -9.13
C ARG A 157 11.97 -0.99 -10.52
N LEU A 158 10.87 -1.54 -11.01
CA LEU A 158 10.84 -2.33 -12.24
C LEU A 158 9.97 -1.67 -13.32
N GLY A 159 9.06 -0.77 -12.94
CA GLY A 159 8.06 -0.21 -13.84
C GLY A 159 8.53 0.86 -14.84
N GLY A 160 9.78 1.30 -14.77
CA GLY A 160 10.23 2.44 -15.56
C GLY A 160 9.74 3.78 -15.01
N HIS A 161 10.04 4.88 -15.71
CA HIS A 161 9.86 6.24 -15.17
C HIS A 161 8.39 6.59 -14.83
N SER A 162 7.44 6.25 -15.69
CA SER A 162 6.03 6.59 -15.48
C SER A 162 5.38 5.80 -14.35
N LEU A 163 5.64 4.48 -14.25
CA LEU A 163 5.10 3.66 -13.16
C LEU A 163 5.84 3.90 -11.82
N LEU A 164 7.10 4.32 -11.86
CA LEU A 164 7.81 4.84 -10.69
C LEU A 164 7.05 6.05 -10.11
N TRP A 165 6.66 7.01 -10.95
CA TRP A 165 5.91 8.18 -10.49
C TRP A 165 4.55 7.79 -9.89
N VAL A 166 3.80 6.88 -10.54
CA VAL A 166 2.53 6.36 -10.00
C VAL A 166 2.74 5.74 -8.62
N SER A 167 3.76 4.88 -8.49
CA SER A 167 4.09 4.26 -7.21
C SER A 167 4.39 5.28 -6.12
N GLU A 168 5.12 6.35 -6.45
CA GLU A 168 5.53 7.36 -5.48
C GLU A 168 4.37 8.22 -4.99
N MET A 169 3.41 8.50 -5.87
CA MET A 169 2.22 9.27 -5.51
C MET A 169 1.31 8.45 -4.60
N ILE A 170 1.01 7.21 -4.97
CA ILE A 170 0.17 6.31 -4.16
C ILE A 170 0.84 6.00 -2.83
N ALA A 171 2.13 5.63 -2.81
CA ALA A 171 2.82 5.25 -1.58
C ALA A 171 2.80 6.35 -0.49
N LYS A 172 2.83 7.64 -0.88
CA LYS A 172 2.74 8.76 0.07
C LYS A 172 1.41 8.76 0.84
N ASP A 173 0.31 8.50 0.14
CA ASP A 173 -1.01 8.42 0.75
C ASP A 173 -1.13 7.13 1.59
N GLU A 174 -0.64 6.00 1.08
CA GLU A 174 -0.64 4.72 1.79
C GLU A 174 0.10 4.76 3.13
N PHE A 175 1.20 5.51 3.25
CA PHE A 175 1.86 5.70 4.55
C PHE A 175 0.93 6.36 5.58
N LEU A 176 0.11 7.31 5.13
CA LEU A 176 -0.85 7.99 5.97
C LEU A 176 -2.04 7.08 6.31
N HIS A 177 -2.50 6.28 5.34
CA HIS A 177 -3.58 5.30 5.51
C HIS A 177 -3.20 4.27 6.57
N VAL A 178 -2.02 3.67 6.43
CA VAL A 178 -1.48 2.69 7.37
C VAL A 178 -1.31 3.27 8.77
N ALA A 179 -0.75 4.47 8.89
CA ALA A 179 -0.56 5.12 10.19
C ALA A 179 -1.92 5.41 10.88
N GLY A 180 -2.88 5.94 10.13
CA GLY A 180 -4.22 6.25 10.64
C GLY A 180 -5.03 5.01 10.98
N GLY A 181 -5.10 4.06 10.04
CA GLY A 181 -5.84 2.81 10.15
C GLY A 181 -5.35 1.95 11.32
N ARG A 182 -4.04 1.73 11.42
CA ARG A 182 -3.45 1.00 12.58
C ARG A 182 -3.66 1.75 13.89
N GLY A 183 -3.50 3.09 13.89
CA GLY A 183 -3.77 3.90 15.08
C GLY A 183 -5.21 3.78 15.59
N ILE A 184 -6.18 3.63 14.67
CA ILE A 184 -7.58 3.38 15.00
C ILE A 184 -7.80 1.93 15.47
N LEU A 185 -7.28 0.93 14.75
CA LEU A 185 -7.39 -0.48 15.12
C LEU A 185 -6.83 -0.77 16.50
N ASN A 186 -5.67 -0.18 16.83
CA ASN A 186 -5.05 -0.30 18.14
C ASN A 186 -5.93 0.25 19.26
N LYS A 187 -6.57 1.41 19.05
CA LYS A 187 -7.53 1.97 20.02
C LYS A 187 -8.76 1.10 20.21
N LEU A 188 -9.12 0.32 19.19
CA LEU A 188 -10.22 -0.62 19.21
C LEU A 188 -9.80 -2.03 19.68
N ASN A 189 -8.53 -2.22 20.07
CA ASN A 189 -7.95 -3.51 20.47
C ASN A 189 -8.06 -4.61 19.40
N TYR A 190 -8.00 -4.24 18.12
CA TYR A 190 -7.90 -5.21 17.02
C TYR A 190 -6.43 -5.47 16.68
N GLY A 191 -6.06 -6.76 16.65
CA GLY A 191 -4.74 -7.22 16.20
C GLY A 191 -4.73 -7.71 14.75
N ALA A 192 -3.65 -8.35 14.32
CA ALA A 192 -3.59 -9.04 13.04
C ALA A 192 -4.50 -10.29 13.04
N VAL A 193 -5.03 -10.67 11.87
CA VAL A 193 -5.95 -11.82 11.74
C VAL A 193 -5.39 -12.84 10.76
N ASP A 194 -5.25 -14.09 11.21
CA ASP A 194 -4.57 -15.17 10.48
C ASP A 194 -5.15 -15.43 9.07
N ASN A 195 -6.48 -15.32 8.90
CA ASN A 195 -7.10 -15.53 7.60
C ASN A 195 -6.73 -14.42 6.60
N LEU A 196 -6.63 -13.16 7.05
CA LEU A 196 -6.22 -12.03 6.24
C LEU A 196 -4.73 -12.10 5.89
N ILE A 197 -3.88 -12.51 6.84
CA ILE A 197 -2.45 -12.76 6.57
C ILE A 197 -2.29 -13.85 5.50
N ARG A 198 -3.04 -14.94 5.61
CA ARG A 198 -2.99 -16.03 4.61
C ARG A 198 -3.42 -15.53 3.23
N LEU A 199 -4.49 -14.73 3.15
CA LEU A 199 -4.97 -14.19 1.89
C LEU A 199 -3.99 -13.17 1.27
N GLN A 200 -3.39 -12.33 2.11
CA GLN A 200 -2.32 -11.44 1.70
C GLN A 200 -1.13 -12.19 1.11
N ARG A 201 -0.65 -13.25 1.78
CA ARG A 201 0.45 -14.08 1.27
C ARG A 201 0.11 -14.71 -0.07
N LYS A 202 -1.12 -15.24 -0.24
CA LYS A 202 -1.59 -15.74 -1.54
C LYS A 202 -1.55 -14.66 -2.63
N THR A 203 -2.01 -13.45 -2.30
CA THR A 203 -2.03 -12.32 -3.23
C THR A 203 -0.60 -11.93 -3.65
N VAL A 204 0.33 -11.84 -2.70
CA VAL A 204 1.75 -11.55 -2.99
C VAL A 204 2.41 -12.67 -3.80
N ALA A 205 2.12 -13.93 -3.48
CA ALA A 205 2.61 -15.07 -4.24
C ALA A 205 2.10 -15.05 -5.69
N TYR A 206 0.83 -14.71 -5.91
CA TYR A 206 0.29 -14.51 -7.25
C TYR A 206 1.03 -13.40 -8.00
N ILE A 207 1.20 -12.21 -7.39
CA ILE A 207 1.90 -11.09 -8.04
C ILE A 207 3.30 -11.50 -8.50
N THR A 208 4.04 -12.18 -7.63
CA THR A 208 5.47 -12.41 -7.79
C THR A 208 5.82 -13.78 -8.37
N GLU A 209 4.85 -14.58 -8.78
CA GLU A 209 5.03 -16.00 -9.16
C GLU A 209 6.08 -16.21 -10.26
N LYS A 210 6.18 -15.28 -11.21
CA LYS A 210 7.14 -15.34 -12.33
C LYS A 210 8.38 -14.49 -12.09
N LEU A 211 8.41 -13.69 -11.03
CA LEU A 211 9.51 -12.78 -10.76
C LEU A 211 10.71 -13.57 -10.24
N ASN A 212 11.83 -13.48 -10.96
CA ASN A 212 13.07 -14.09 -10.51
C ASN A 212 14.27 -13.27 -11.00
N ILE A 213 14.62 -12.23 -10.24
CA ILE A 213 15.78 -11.39 -10.54
C ILE A 213 17.01 -11.99 -9.84
N PRO A 214 18.03 -12.40 -10.61
CA PRO A 214 19.24 -12.98 -10.06
C PRO A 214 20.04 -11.99 -9.18
N SER A 215 20.82 -12.52 -8.24
CA SER A 215 21.57 -11.73 -7.27
C SER A 215 22.61 -10.77 -7.87
N GLN A 216 23.00 -10.94 -9.13
CA GLN A 216 23.95 -10.05 -9.81
C GLN A 216 23.42 -8.62 -9.98
N HIS A 217 22.10 -8.41 -9.92
CA HIS A 217 21.50 -7.09 -10.09
C HIS A 217 21.45 -6.27 -8.79
N PHE A 218 21.22 -6.92 -7.64
CA PHE A 218 20.96 -6.24 -6.37
C PHE A 218 21.82 -6.71 -5.19
N GLY A 219 22.68 -7.72 -5.39
CA GLY A 219 23.45 -8.39 -4.34
C GLY A 219 22.66 -9.42 -3.54
N PHE A 220 21.40 -9.67 -3.91
CA PHE A 220 20.51 -10.72 -3.38
C PHE A 220 19.44 -11.05 -4.43
N GLU A 221 18.87 -12.25 -4.36
CA GLU A 221 17.79 -12.67 -5.26
C GLU A 221 16.48 -11.96 -4.90
N VAL A 222 15.77 -11.47 -5.92
CA VAL A 222 14.43 -10.87 -5.76
C VAL A 222 13.43 -11.80 -6.44
N ASN A 223 12.69 -12.53 -5.63
CA ASN A 223 11.73 -13.54 -6.05
C ASN A 223 10.53 -13.60 -5.08
N THR A 224 9.62 -14.55 -5.31
CA THR A 224 8.41 -14.75 -4.48
C THR A 224 8.72 -14.88 -2.99
N ASP A 225 9.70 -15.71 -2.61
CA ASP A 225 10.03 -15.96 -1.21
C ASP A 225 10.54 -14.69 -0.52
N TRP A 226 11.37 -13.92 -1.22
CA TRP A 226 11.85 -12.63 -0.72
C TRP A 226 10.70 -11.67 -0.43
N PHE A 227 9.75 -11.52 -1.36
CA PHE A 227 8.58 -10.64 -1.17
C PHE A 227 7.62 -11.15 -0.09
N LEU A 228 7.40 -12.46 0.00
CA LEU A 228 6.60 -13.06 1.06
C LEU A 228 7.20 -12.78 2.45
N GLN A 229 8.53 -12.80 2.56
CA GLN A 229 9.22 -12.44 3.80
C GLN A 229 9.05 -10.93 4.10
N GLN A 230 9.37 -10.05 3.14
CA GLN A 230 9.37 -8.61 3.36
C GLN A 230 7.98 -8.07 3.69
N SER A 231 6.97 -8.54 2.97
CA SER A 231 5.58 -8.19 3.20
C SER A 231 5.10 -8.64 4.59
N ASN A 232 5.48 -9.85 5.02
CA ASN A 232 5.15 -10.34 6.36
C ASN A 232 5.86 -9.54 7.46
N GLU A 233 7.12 -9.18 7.26
CA GLU A 233 7.85 -8.29 8.18
C GLU A 233 7.12 -6.94 8.34
N LEU A 234 6.65 -6.32 7.26
CA LEU A 234 5.86 -5.09 7.33
C LEU A 234 4.53 -5.25 8.07
N ILE A 235 3.84 -6.38 7.94
CA ILE A 235 2.63 -6.63 8.72
C ILE A 235 2.97 -6.74 10.21
N VAL A 236 3.95 -7.58 10.55
CA VAL A 236 4.24 -7.96 11.94
C VAL A 236 4.99 -6.88 12.70
N SER A 237 6.07 -6.34 12.14
CA SER A 237 6.93 -5.35 12.82
C SER A 237 6.67 -3.92 12.35
N GLY A 238 6.00 -3.77 11.20
CA GLY A 238 5.82 -2.49 10.54
C GLY A 238 7.10 -1.92 9.91
N SER A 239 8.16 -2.71 9.77
CA SER A 239 9.34 -2.35 8.99
C SER A 239 9.98 -3.57 8.33
N SER A 240 10.55 -3.36 7.16
CA SER A 240 11.39 -4.35 6.47
C SER A 240 12.65 -3.66 5.97
N ALA A 241 13.78 -3.97 6.60
CA ALA A 241 15.07 -3.36 6.25
C ALA A 241 15.53 -3.77 4.83
N PRO A 242 15.40 -5.04 4.40
CA PRO A 242 15.74 -5.40 3.03
C PRO A 242 14.86 -4.71 1.99
N LEU A 243 13.54 -4.59 2.23
CA LEU A 243 12.65 -3.86 1.33
C LEU A 243 13.00 -2.38 1.26
N THR A 244 13.25 -1.75 2.42
CA THR A 244 13.68 -0.34 2.50
C THR A 244 14.95 -0.12 1.67
N ARG A 245 15.96 -0.97 1.87
CA ARG A 245 17.22 -0.94 1.11
C ARG A 245 16.98 -1.20 -0.38
N TRP A 246 16.08 -2.12 -0.72
CA TRP A 246 15.77 -2.41 -2.10
C TRP A 246 15.09 -1.24 -2.78
N THR A 247 14.20 -0.51 -2.12
CA THR A 247 13.56 0.68 -2.70
C THR A 247 14.46 1.92 -2.72
N ASP A 248 15.66 1.87 -2.12
CA ASP A 248 16.59 2.99 -1.91
C ASP A 248 17.19 3.55 -3.21
N ILE A 249 16.36 4.28 -3.98
CA ILE A 249 16.77 5.34 -4.91
C ILE A 249 16.41 6.67 -4.23
N SER A 250 17.40 7.56 -4.22
CA SER A 250 17.57 8.81 -3.49
C SER A 250 16.53 9.93 -3.70
N ILE A 251 15.33 9.65 -4.19
CA ILE A 251 14.28 10.66 -4.40
C ILE A 251 13.26 10.71 -3.24
N TYR A 252 13.21 9.67 -2.39
CA TYR A 252 12.26 9.60 -1.27
C TYR A 252 12.93 9.37 0.07
N ARG A 253 13.42 10.46 0.66
CA ARG A 253 13.45 10.61 2.13
C ARG A 253 12.03 10.75 2.71
N ALA A 254 11.10 9.88 2.31
CA ALA A 254 9.94 9.53 3.13
C ALA A 254 10.35 8.26 3.89
N LYS A 255 11.14 8.50 4.93
CA LYS A 255 11.72 7.50 5.82
C LYS A 255 10.70 6.40 6.17
N PHE A 256 11.04 5.16 5.84
CA PHE A 256 10.63 3.96 6.63
C PHE A 256 11.07 4.07 8.13
N GLU A 257 11.70 5.18 8.54
CA GLU A 257 12.20 5.47 9.89
C GLU A 257 11.18 6.14 10.84
N ASN A 258 9.88 6.04 10.60
CA ASN A 258 9.01 5.86 11.76
C ASN A 258 8.93 4.36 11.99
N SER A 259 9.91 3.84 12.72
CA SER A 259 9.84 2.51 13.32
C SER A 259 8.44 2.32 13.93
N ASN A 260 7.61 1.51 13.27
CA ASN A 260 6.28 1.11 13.73
C ASN A 260 6.33 0.21 14.99
N LYS A 261 7.53 -0.03 15.52
CA LYS A 261 7.80 -0.70 16.80
C LYS A 261 7.14 -0.03 18.02
N PHE A 262 6.49 1.12 17.85
CA PHE A 262 5.74 1.82 18.89
C PHE A 262 4.21 1.75 18.73
N MET A 263 3.72 0.88 17.84
CA MET A 263 2.29 0.61 17.63
C MET A 263 1.89 -0.82 18.04
N TYR A 264 2.73 -1.48 18.84
CA TYR A 264 2.43 -2.69 19.61
C TYR A 264 2.86 -2.47 21.06
#